data_AF-A0A955EMM7-F1
#
_entry.id   AF-A0A955EMM7-F1
#
_cell.length_a   1.000
_cell.length_b   1.000
_cell.length_c   1.000
_cell.angle_alpha   90.00
_cell.angle_beta   90.00
_cell.angle_gamma   90.00
#
_symmetry.space_group_name_H-M   'P 1'
#
loop_
_entity.id
_entity.type
_entity.pdbx_description
1 polymer ?
#
loop_
_entity_poly.entity_id
_entity_poly.type
_entity_poly.pdbx_seq_one_letter_code
_entity_poly.pdbx_strand_id
1 'polypeptide(L)' 'MTHKEFEDILLKKPGAWLDYPFGEGVAVYKLGPKDGTAKMFALIAEGSLPIRISLKCDPVLAEKLREEYESVLPG' A
#
# COMPACT_ATOMS: atom_id res chain seq x y z
N MET A 1 8.70 11.34 3.24
CA MET A 1 7.34 11.48 2.69
C MET A 1 6.34 11.24 3.80
N THR A 2 5.21 11.94 3.78
CA THR A 2 4.10 11.84 4.75
C THR A 2 3.04 10.87 4.26
N HIS A 3 2.12 10.47 5.14
CA HIS A 3 1.01 9.59 4.77
C HIS A 3 0.17 10.22 3.64
N LYS A 4 -0.15 11.51 3.78
CA LYS A 4 -0.91 12.27 2.79
C LYS A 4 -0.26 12.30 1.40
N GLU A 5 1.07 12.43 1.34
CA GLU A 5 1.77 12.41 0.05
C GLU A 5 1.67 11.05 -0.64
N PHE A 6 1.74 9.94 0.12
CA PHE A 6 1.51 8.61 -0.43
C PHE A 6 0.05 8.42 -0.87
N GLU A 7 -0.90 8.85 -0.05
CA GLU A 7 -2.33 8.80 -0.37
C GLU A 7 -2.62 9.51 -1.71
N ASP A 8 -2.13 10.74 -1.88
CA ASP A 8 -2.31 11.52 -3.09
C ASP A 8 -1.72 10.82 -4.33
N ILE A 9 -0.63 10.06 -4.19
CA ILE A 9 -0.03 9.28 -5.28
C ILE A 9 -0.86 8.03 -5.59
N LEU A 10 -1.32 7.32 -4.57
CA LEU A 10 -2.06 6.07 -4.72
C LEU A 10 -3.44 6.32 -5.33
N LEU A 11 -4.14 7.38 -4.89
CA LEU A 11 -5.46 7.75 -5.39
C LEU A 11 -5.45 8.32 -6.82
N LYS A 12 -4.29 8.72 -7.35
CA LYS A 12 -4.15 9.08 -8.77
C LYS A 12 -4.26 7.87 -9.70
N LYS A 13 -4.19 6.64 -9.20
CA LYS A 13 -4.38 5.45 -10.04
C LYS A 13 -5.87 5.35 -10.46
N PRO A 14 -6.16 5.16 -11.76
CA PRO A 14 -7.55 5.06 -12.23
C PRO A 14 -8.32 3.96 -11.50
N GLY A 15 -9.49 4.31 -10.94
CA GLY A 15 -10.31 3.37 -10.19
C GLY A 15 -9.77 3.01 -8.80
N ALA A 16 -8.79 3.76 -8.28
CA ALA A 16 -8.31 3.62 -6.92
C ALA A 16 -9.25 4.25 -5.91
N TRP A 17 -9.37 3.64 -4.75
CA TRP A 17 -10.12 4.17 -3.62
C TRP A 17 -9.56 3.64 -2.30
N LEU A 18 -9.78 4.42 -1.24
CA LEU A 18 -9.38 4.12 0.13
C LEU A 18 -10.50 3.36 0.86
N ASP A 19 -10.10 2.36 1.64
CA ASP A 19 -10.95 1.54 2.49
C ASP A 19 -10.25 1.21 3.82
N TYR A 20 -11.03 0.78 4.82
CA TYR A 20 -10.54 0.38 6.15
C TYR A 20 -11.13 -0.98 6.58
N PRO A 21 -10.88 -2.07 5.83
CA PRO A 21 -11.47 -3.38 6.13
C PRO A 21 -10.99 -4.00 7.44
N PHE A 22 -9.87 -3.51 7.99
CA PHE A 22 -9.26 -3.99 9.24
C PHE A 22 -9.40 -2.99 10.41
N GLY A 23 -10.24 -1.95 10.24
CA GLY A 23 -10.38 -0.83 11.18
C GLY A 23 -9.46 0.36 10.85
N GLU A 24 -9.56 1.42 11.65
CA GLU A 24 -8.91 2.72 11.41
C GLU A 24 -7.38 2.71 11.52
N GLY A 25 -6.77 1.59 11.93
CA GLY A 25 -5.31 1.48 12.07
C GLY A 25 -4.56 1.22 10.77
N VAL A 26 -5.24 0.81 9.70
CA VAL A 26 -4.60 0.46 8.41
C VAL A 26 -5.43 0.99 7.25
N ALA A 27 -4.89 1.97 6.54
CA ALA A 27 -5.42 2.46 5.28
C ALA A 27 -5.14 1.44 4.17
N VAL A 28 -6.19 0.94 3.51
CA VAL A 28 -6.08 -0.04 2.42
C VAL A 28 -6.55 0.58 1.11
N TYR A 29 -5.65 0.66 0.14
CA TYR A 29 -5.95 1.17 -1.18
C TYR A 29 -6.28 0.01 -2.13
N LYS A 30 -7.43 0.13 -2.77
CA LYS A 30 -8.02 -0.89 -3.65
C LYS A 30 -8.20 -0.35 -5.06
N LEU A 31 -8.17 -1.24 -6.05
CA LEU A 31 -8.48 -0.98 -7.45
C LEU A 31 -9.70 -1.80 -7.88
N GLY A 32 -10.61 -1.15 -8.61
CA GLY A 32 -11.81 -1.80 -9.17
C GLY A 32 -13.11 -1.44 -8.44
N PRO A 33 -14.22 -2.10 -8.78
CA PRO A 33 -15.55 -1.74 -8.30
C PRO A 33 -15.74 -1.99 -6.80
N LYS A 34 -16.58 -1.18 -6.16
CA LYS A 34 -16.89 -1.26 -4.71
C LYS A 34 -17.95 -2.34 -4.39
N ASP A 35 -17.93 -3.46 -5.11
CA ASP A 35 -18.89 -4.57 -5.01
C ASP A 35 -18.31 -5.80 -4.28
N GLY A 36 -17.14 -5.65 -3.67
CA GLY A 36 -16.41 -6.73 -3.01
C GLY A 36 -15.39 -7.45 -3.90
N THR A 37 -15.31 -7.14 -5.20
CA THR A 37 -14.33 -7.76 -6.12
C THR A 37 -13.03 -6.95 -6.30
N ALA A 38 -12.95 -5.76 -5.70
CA ALA A 38 -11.78 -4.91 -5.77
C ALA A 38 -10.52 -5.58 -5.21
N LYS A 39 -9.39 -5.33 -5.86
CA LYS A 39 -8.07 -5.85 -5.45
C LYS A 39 -7.33 -4.83 -4.60
N MET A 40 -6.79 -5.27 -3.47
CA MET A 40 -5.88 -4.46 -2.66
C MET A 40 -4.51 -4.38 -3.33
N PHE A 41 -3.92 -3.19 -3.39
CA PHE A 41 -2.60 -2.99 -4.00
C PHE A 41 -1.61 -2.23 -3.12
N ALA A 42 -2.08 -1.44 -2.16
CA ALA A 42 -1.24 -0.77 -1.17
C ALA A 42 -1.92 -0.75 0.21
N LEU A 43 -1.11 -0.86 1.26
CA LEU A 43 -1.55 -0.74 2.65
C LEU A 43 -0.60 0.20 3.39
N ILE A 44 -1.14 1.13 4.18
CA ILE A 44 -0.35 2.05 5.00
C ILE A 44 -0.80 1.91 6.46
N ALA A 45 0.15 1.68 7.37
CA ALA A 45 -0.13 1.66 8.80
C ALA A 45 -0.25 3.09 9.34
N GLU A 46 -1.42 3.43 9.87
CA GLU A 46 -1.71 4.75 10.42
C GLU A 46 -0.86 5.01 11.68
N GLY A 47 -0.39 6.24 11.84
CA GLY A 47 0.44 6.64 12.98
C GLY A 47 1.85 6.01 13.04
N SER A 48 2.28 5.25 12.02
CA SER A 48 3.61 4.66 11.98
C SER A 48 4.71 5.70 11.68
N LEU A 49 5.80 5.65 12.46
CA LEU A 49 6.99 6.49 12.33
C LEU A 49 8.25 5.62 12.51
N PRO A 50 9.04 5.35 11.45
CA PRO A 50 8.82 5.78 10.06
C PRO A 50 7.57 5.13 9.44
N ILE A 51 7.02 5.77 8.41
CA ILE A 51 5.83 5.27 7.69
C ILE A 51 6.14 3.89 7.12
N ARG A 52 5.23 2.94 7.33
CA ARG A 52 5.30 1.61 6.74
C ARG A 52 4.22 1.45 5.68
N ILE A 53 4.65 1.16 4.46
CA ILE A 53 3.80 0.89 3.31
C ILE A 53 4.08 -0.51 2.78
N SER A 54 3.03 -1.30 2.56
CA SER A 54 3.12 -2.61 1.90
C SER A 54 2.54 -2.50 0.50
N LEU A 55 3.27 -2.96 -0.51
CA LEU A 55 2.92 -2.85 -1.92
C LEU A 55 2.99 -4.22 -2.60
N LYS A 56 2.10 -4.46 -3.56
CA LYS A 56 2.22 -5.61 -4.46
C LYS A 56 3.44 -5.40 -5.38
N CYS A 57 4.31 -6.41 -5.47
CA CYS A 57 5.49 -6.41 -6.33
C CYS A 57 5.61 -7.73 -7.10
N ASP A 58 6.32 -7.72 -8.22
CA ASP A 58 6.73 -8.95 -8.90
C ASP A 58 7.69 -9.75 -8.01
N PRO A 59 7.55 -11.08 -7.85
CA PRO A 59 8.36 -11.85 -6.92
C PRO A 59 9.87 -11.75 -7.17
N VAL A 60 10.31 -11.75 -8.43
CA VAL A 60 11.74 -11.68 -8.77
C VAL A 60 12.30 -10.30 -8.47
N LEU A 61 11.50 -9.25 -8.73
CA LEU A 61 11.87 -7.89 -8.36
C LEU A 61 11.89 -7.70 -6.84
N ALA A 62 10.95 -8.30 -6.12
CA ALA A 62 10.87 -8.19 -4.67
C ALA A 62 12.12 -8.74 -3.97
N GLU A 63 12.65 -9.88 -4.42
CA GLU A 63 13.90 -10.43 -3.86
C GLU A 63 15.08 -9.48 -4.11
N LYS A 64 15.22 -8.97 -5.34
CA LYS A 64 16.28 -8.01 -5.67
C LYS A 64 16.21 -6.75 -4.81
N LEU A 65 15.01 -6.20 -4.61
CA LEU A 65 14.83 -5.01 -3.79
C LEU A 65 15.17 -5.25 -2.31
N ARG A 66 14.94 -6.46 -1.78
CA ARG A 66 15.33 -6.83 -0.41
C ARG A 66 16.84 -7.01 -0.27
N GLU A 67 17.52 -7.50 -1.30
CA GLU A 67 18.98 -7.60 -1.32
C GLU A 67 19.64 -6.21 -1.40
N GLU A 68 19.05 -5.28 -2.14
CA GLU A 68 19.62 -3.95 -2.38
C GLU A 68 19.30 -2.95 -1.26
N TYR A 69 18.13 -3.05 -0.62
CA TYR A 69 17.64 -2.08 0.35
C TYR A 69 17.22 -2.74 1.66
N GLU A 70 17.95 -2.49 2.75
CA GLU A 70 17.64 -3.02 4.10
C GLU A 70 16.25 -2.61 4.63
N SER A 71 15.69 -1.52 4.11
CA SER A 71 14.36 -1.02 4.47
C SER A 71 13.22 -1.78 3.78
N VAL A 72 13.51 -2.60 2.77
CA VAL A 72 12.53 -3.46 2.11
C VAL A 72 12.44 -4.77 2.87
N LEU A 73 11.30 -4.96 3.52
CA LEU A 73 11.02 -6.13 4.35
C LEU A 73 9.95 -7.01 3.69
N PRO A 74 9.91 -8.32 3.98
CA PRO A 74 8.78 -9.17 3.57
C PRO A 74 7.46 -8.65 4.17
N GLY A 75 6.42 -8.55 3.34
CA GLY A 75 5.08 -8.06 3.69
C GLY A 75 4.06 -8.28 2.59
#